data_AF-A0A7C7ZRD8-F1
#
_entry.id   AF-A0A7C7ZRD8-F1
#
_cell.length_a   1.000
_cell.length_b   1.000
_cell.length_c   1.000
_cell.angle_alpha   90.00
_cell.angle_beta   90.00
_cell.angle_gamma   90.00
#
_symmetry.space_group_name_H-M   'P 1'
#
loop_
_entity.id
_entity.type
_entity.pdbx_description
1 polymer ?
#
loop_
_entity_poly.entity_id
_entity_poly.type
_entity_poly.pdbx_seq_one_letter_code
_entity_poly.pdbx_strand_id
1 'polypeptide(L)'
;MKYAACEKCAQSVGKINIAGNVMMILIKGYMGVVGGSKGLIADAVHSCADLLATIVMMIGLHISGREKDDNYPYGYGKAEYLVAVVIYLFLFVIGSYILFDGTKAILEGRRVTPCLSAAWGAIFSIAINELMFRQSICAGNQINSPSMTAKAWESRSDVLSSVAVLIGIIGAKMGFHFMDPLAAIIVGVIILRVCVEQIKNAVKNLMDGAAEEGLDEVREALGRVADILNIAEINSREVGQELELEIRLGVREDITVIQGETIKRETKQAIREAIDRKLRIKIMLFPVSCDA
;
A
#
# COMPACT_ATOMS: atom_id res chain seq x y z
N MET A 1 12.68 3.50 -19.18
CA MET A 1 13.27 4.30 -18.07
C MET A 1 14.33 5.26 -18.62
N LYS A 2 14.33 6.55 -18.25
CA LYS A 2 15.09 7.59 -18.98
C LYS A 2 16.54 7.85 -18.52
N TYR A 3 16.99 7.46 -17.31
CA TYR A 3 18.40 7.66 -16.88
C TYR A 3 18.86 6.66 -15.79
N ALA A 4 20.04 6.05 -15.96
CA ALA A 4 20.65 5.13 -14.96
C ALA A 4 21.03 5.79 -13.61
N ALA A 5 21.24 7.11 -13.61
CA ALA A 5 21.46 7.88 -12.37
C ALA A 5 20.20 7.95 -11.47
N CYS A 6 19.01 7.85 -12.07
CA CYS A 6 17.74 7.83 -11.33
C CYS A 6 17.50 6.50 -10.61
N GLU A 7 18.03 5.38 -11.11
CA GLU A 7 17.90 4.08 -10.45
C GLU A 7 18.70 4.02 -9.14
N LYS A 8 19.93 4.55 -9.14
CA LYS A 8 20.72 4.73 -7.91
C LYS A 8 20.05 5.70 -6.93
N CYS A 9 19.39 6.75 -7.44
CA CYS A 9 18.62 7.67 -6.63
C CYS A 9 17.40 6.97 -5.98
N ALA A 10 16.61 6.23 -6.75
CA ALA A 10 15.44 5.50 -6.27
C ALA A 10 15.78 4.45 -5.19
N GLN A 11 16.85 3.67 -5.40
CA GLN A 11 17.34 2.71 -4.40
C GLN A 11 17.88 3.39 -3.14
N SER A 12 18.50 4.56 -3.27
CA SER A 12 19.00 5.33 -2.12
C SER A 12 17.85 5.95 -1.32
N VAL A 13 16.81 6.46 -2.01
CA VAL A 13 15.59 7.00 -1.40
C VAL A 13 14.85 5.93 -0.59
N GLY A 14 14.76 4.70 -1.09
CA GLY A 14 14.18 3.59 -0.33
C GLY A 14 14.89 3.34 1.01
N LYS A 15 16.23 3.32 1.02
CA LYS A 15 17.02 3.13 2.26
C LYS A 15 16.86 4.31 3.22
N ILE A 16 16.87 5.54 2.69
CA ILE A 16 16.66 6.76 3.48
C ILE A 16 15.27 6.75 4.12
N ASN A 17 14.24 6.37 3.38
CA ASN A 17 12.88 6.29 3.90
C ASN A 17 12.74 5.25 5.03
N ILE A 18 13.34 4.06 4.88
CA ILE A 18 13.36 3.05 5.95
C ILE A 18 14.08 3.58 7.19
N ALA A 19 15.26 4.17 7.02
CA ALA A 19 16.02 4.74 8.13
C ALA A 19 15.27 5.89 8.81
N GLY A 20 14.63 6.76 8.03
CA GLY A 20 13.78 7.87 8.51
C GLY A 20 12.60 7.37 9.33
N ASN A 21 11.88 6.36 8.85
CA ASN A 21 10.76 5.75 9.58
C ASN A 21 11.21 5.13 10.91
N VAL A 22 12.30 4.37 10.91
CA VAL A 22 12.86 3.82 12.16
C VAL A 22 13.25 4.93 13.14
N MET A 23 13.92 5.98 12.66
CA MET A 23 14.31 7.12 13.48
C MET A 23 13.08 7.83 14.06
N MET A 24 12.04 8.05 13.27
CA MET A 24 10.80 8.67 13.74
C MET A 24 10.09 7.84 14.80
N ILE A 25 9.97 6.53 14.62
CA ILE A 25 9.37 5.63 15.61
C ILE A 25 10.10 5.77 16.94
N LEU A 26 11.44 5.77 16.92
CA LEU A 26 12.25 5.91 18.13
C LEU A 26 12.06 7.28 18.79
N ILE A 27 12.08 8.37 18.01
CA ILE A 27 11.89 9.73 18.52
C ILE A 27 10.50 9.89 19.13
N LYS A 28 9.44 9.57 18.38
CA LYS A 28 8.04 9.69 18.84
C LYS A 28 7.80 8.81 20.05
N GLY A 29 8.26 7.56 20.02
CA GLY A 29 8.10 6.62 21.13
C GLY A 29 8.79 7.10 22.40
N TYR A 30 10.08 7.45 22.30
CA TYR A 30 10.85 7.93 23.44
C TYR A 30 10.30 9.25 24.00
N MET A 31 10.09 10.25 23.14
CA MET A 31 9.58 11.56 23.55
C MET A 31 8.12 11.51 23.98
N GLY A 32 7.32 10.57 23.48
CA GLY A 32 5.95 10.33 23.90
C GLY A 32 5.88 9.75 25.31
N VAL A 33 6.72 8.75 25.62
CA VAL A 33 6.78 8.14 26.95
C VAL A 33 7.36 9.11 27.99
N VAL A 34 8.54 9.68 27.72
CA VAL A 34 9.19 10.64 28.64
C VAL A 34 8.36 11.93 28.75
N GLY A 35 7.72 12.33 27.66
CA GLY A 35 6.88 13.51 27.62
C GLY A 35 5.47 13.31 28.15
N GLY A 36 5.05 12.07 28.41
CA GLY A 36 3.70 11.76 28.88
C GLY A 36 2.58 12.10 27.88
N SER A 37 2.87 12.21 26.58
CA SER A 37 1.87 12.52 25.54
C SER A 37 1.26 11.24 24.99
N LYS A 38 -0.06 11.10 25.15
CA LYS A 38 -0.82 9.99 24.58
C LYS A 38 -0.95 10.14 23.07
N GLY A 39 -1.12 11.38 22.59
CA GLY A 39 -1.19 11.68 21.16
C GLY A 39 0.09 11.28 20.42
N LEU A 40 1.26 11.60 20.99
CA LEU A 40 2.54 11.25 20.37
C LEU A 40 2.83 9.75 20.40
N ILE A 41 2.40 9.04 21.45
CA ILE A 41 2.48 7.58 21.50
C ILE A 41 1.57 6.96 20.42
N ALA A 42 0.35 7.47 20.23
CA ALA A 42 -0.55 6.99 19.19
C ALA A 42 0.07 7.18 17.79
N ASP A 43 0.68 8.34 17.55
CA ASP A 43 1.37 8.65 16.30
C ASP A 43 2.65 7.81 16.09
N ALA A 44 3.33 7.42 17.17
CA ALA A 44 4.44 6.45 17.11
C ALA A 44 3.94 5.06 16.70
N VAL A 45 2.82 4.61 17.26
CA VAL A 45 2.18 3.33 16.91
C VAL A 45 1.71 3.33 15.45
N HIS A 46 1.18 4.46 14.96
CA HIS A 46 0.85 4.60 13.54
C HIS A 46 2.09 4.40 12.67
N SER A 47 3.19 5.12 12.93
CA SER A 47 4.43 4.94 12.16
C SER A 47 5.03 3.52 12.28
N CYS A 48 4.85 2.84 13.42
CA CYS A 48 5.20 1.42 13.54
C CYS A 48 4.39 0.53 12.60
N ALA A 49 3.09 0.83 12.41
CA ALA A 49 2.25 0.10 11.47
C ALA A 49 2.79 0.17 10.05
N ASP A 50 3.19 1.36 9.61
CA ASP A 50 3.69 1.59 8.26
C ASP A 50 5.04 0.92 8.02
N LEU A 51 5.91 0.92 9.05
CA LEU A 51 7.17 0.17 9.00
C LEU A 51 6.90 -1.34 8.93
N LEU A 52 5.97 -1.87 9.73
CA LEU A 52 5.61 -3.29 9.69
C LEU A 52 5.03 -3.65 8.31
N ALA A 53 4.13 -2.86 7.75
CA ALA A 53 3.60 -3.07 6.40
C ALA A 53 4.72 -3.11 5.36
N THR A 54 5.70 -2.21 5.47
CA THR A 54 6.88 -2.19 4.59
C THR A 54 7.74 -3.46 4.74
N ILE A 55 7.92 -3.94 5.97
CA ILE A 55 8.66 -5.19 6.25
C ILE A 55 7.91 -6.40 5.68
N VAL A 56 6.60 -6.48 5.85
CA VAL A 56 5.75 -7.55 5.28
C VAL A 56 5.85 -7.56 3.78
N MET A 57 5.75 -6.40 3.15
CA MET A 57 5.94 -6.28 1.71
C MET A 57 7.33 -6.77 1.31
N MET A 58 8.40 -6.38 2.02
CA MET A 58 9.76 -6.87 1.72
C MET A 58 9.90 -8.39 1.88
N ILE A 59 9.31 -8.97 2.93
CA ILE A 59 9.30 -10.42 3.15
C ILE A 59 8.45 -11.10 2.06
N GLY A 60 7.30 -10.54 1.72
CA GLY A 60 6.42 -10.97 0.65
C GLY A 60 7.14 -10.99 -0.69
N LEU A 61 7.93 -9.96 -0.99
CA LEU A 61 8.80 -9.91 -2.18
C LEU A 61 9.83 -11.03 -2.17
N HIS A 62 10.49 -11.27 -1.04
CA HIS A 62 11.50 -12.32 -0.93
C HIS A 62 10.89 -13.72 -1.07
N ILE A 63 9.75 -13.97 -0.44
CA ILE A 63 9.03 -15.25 -0.49
C ILE A 63 8.37 -15.46 -1.86
N SER A 64 7.75 -14.43 -2.44
CA SER A 64 7.13 -14.49 -3.77
C SER A 64 8.16 -14.63 -4.88
N GLY A 65 9.42 -14.26 -4.64
CA GLY A 65 10.54 -14.53 -5.53
C GLY A 65 11.01 -15.98 -5.50
N ARG A 66 10.55 -16.79 -4.55
CA ARG A 66 10.90 -18.21 -4.45
C ARG A 66 10.28 -18.98 -5.62
N GLU A 67 11.09 -19.84 -6.24
CA GLU A 67 10.64 -20.69 -7.34
C GLU A 67 9.50 -21.62 -6.88
N LYS A 68 8.61 -21.92 -7.82
CA LYS A 68 7.50 -22.85 -7.63
C LYS A 68 8.05 -24.22 -7.26
N ASP A 69 7.41 -24.90 -6.33
CA ASP A 69 7.71 -26.28 -5.97
C ASP A 69 6.49 -27.17 -6.21
N ASP A 70 6.67 -28.48 -6.05
CA ASP A 70 5.60 -29.47 -6.29
C ASP A 70 4.42 -29.31 -5.31
N ASN A 71 4.65 -28.72 -4.13
CA ASN A 71 3.61 -28.47 -3.14
C ASN A 71 2.81 -27.18 -3.47
N TYR A 72 3.47 -26.20 -4.09
CA TYR A 72 2.91 -24.88 -4.42
C TYR A 72 3.20 -24.51 -5.89
N PRO A 73 2.54 -25.18 -6.86
CA PRO A 73 2.79 -25.00 -8.30
C PRO A 73 2.40 -23.60 -8.82
N TYR A 74 1.56 -22.88 -8.08
CA TYR A 74 1.19 -21.49 -8.39
C TYR A 74 2.15 -20.45 -7.77
N GLY A 75 3.01 -20.87 -6.84
CA GLY A 75 3.96 -20.05 -6.10
C GLY A 75 3.41 -19.56 -4.75
N TYR A 76 4.22 -18.80 -4.05
CA TYR A 76 3.94 -18.34 -2.68
C TYR A 76 3.36 -16.92 -2.58
N GLY A 77 2.93 -16.31 -3.69
CA GLY A 77 2.50 -14.90 -3.72
C GLY A 77 1.37 -14.56 -2.74
N LYS A 78 0.42 -15.49 -2.52
CA LYS A 78 -0.69 -15.28 -1.56
C LYS A 78 -0.26 -15.22 -0.09
N ALA A 79 0.95 -15.68 0.25
CA ALA A 79 1.47 -15.59 1.62
C ALA A 79 1.61 -14.14 2.09
N GLU A 80 1.86 -13.20 1.18
CA GLU A 80 1.93 -11.76 1.47
C GLU A 80 0.61 -11.25 2.09
N TYR A 81 -0.53 -11.62 1.49
CA TYR A 81 -1.85 -11.22 1.99
C TYR A 81 -2.17 -11.83 3.36
N LEU A 82 -1.77 -13.09 3.60
CA LEU A 82 -1.96 -13.74 4.90
C LEU A 82 -1.18 -13.03 6.00
N VAL A 83 0.09 -12.72 5.75
CA VAL A 83 0.93 -12.01 6.71
C VAL A 83 0.39 -10.60 6.97
N ALA A 84 -0.09 -9.91 5.93
CA ALA A 84 -0.71 -8.60 6.06
C ALA A 84 -1.94 -8.65 6.99
N VAL A 85 -2.87 -9.60 6.79
CA VAL A 85 -4.05 -9.75 7.64
C VAL A 85 -3.66 -9.90 9.12
N VAL A 86 -2.69 -10.76 9.42
CA VAL A 86 -2.24 -10.99 10.81
C VAL A 86 -1.72 -9.70 11.45
N ILE A 87 -0.91 -8.94 10.73
CA ILE A 87 -0.30 -7.71 11.25
C ILE A 87 -1.33 -6.61 11.46
N TYR A 88 -2.24 -6.41 10.49
CA TYR A 88 -3.29 -5.42 10.65
C TYR A 88 -4.31 -5.80 11.72
N LEU A 89 -4.52 -7.09 12.01
CA LEU A 89 -5.30 -7.51 13.18
C LEU A 89 -4.62 -7.14 14.50
N PHE A 90 -3.30 -7.35 14.64
CA PHE A 90 -2.56 -6.91 15.82
C PHE A 90 -2.63 -5.38 15.99
N LEU A 91 -2.44 -4.63 14.91
CA LEU A 91 -2.55 -3.18 14.92
C LEU A 91 -3.95 -2.69 15.24
N PHE A 92 -4.99 -3.39 14.77
CA PHE A 92 -6.37 -3.09 15.13
C PHE A 92 -6.61 -3.20 16.63
N VAL A 93 -6.03 -4.21 17.31
CA VAL A 93 -6.11 -4.35 18.77
C VAL A 93 -5.41 -3.19 19.48
N ILE A 94 -4.21 -2.82 19.02
CA ILE A 94 -3.44 -1.71 19.62
C ILE A 94 -4.16 -0.37 19.39
N GLY A 95 -4.65 -0.11 18.17
CA GLY A 95 -5.43 1.08 17.85
C GLY A 95 -6.72 1.19 18.67
N SER A 96 -7.41 0.05 18.88
CA SER A 96 -8.59 -0.02 19.75
C SER A 96 -8.25 0.30 21.20
N TYR A 97 -7.10 -0.18 21.68
CA TYR A 97 -6.60 0.15 23.02
C TYR A 97 -6.30 1.64 23.18
N ILE A 98 -5.64 2.27 22.20
CA ILE A 98 -5.34 3.72 22.21
C ILE A 98 -6.64 4.53 22.28
N LEU A 99 -7.65 4.17 21.48
CA LEU A 99 -8.96 4.82 21.51
C LEU A 99 -9.64 4.69 22.88
N PHE A 100 -9.62 3.49 23.45
CA PHE A 100 -10.17 3.26 24.78
C PHE A 100 -9.43 4.05 25.87
N ASP A 101 -8.10 4.04 25.87
CA ASP A 101 -7.29 4.78 26.84
C ASP A 101 -7.49 6.30 26.70
N GLY A 102 -7.56 6.81 25.45
CA GLY A 102 -7.82 8.21 25.17
C GLY A 102 -9.20 8.67 25.64
N THR A 103 -10.25 7.89 25.36
CA THR A 103 -11.62 8.19 25.83
C THR A 103 -11.72 8.12 27.34
N LYS A 104 -11.12 7.11 27.97
CA LYS A 104 -11.04 6.99 29.43
C LYS A 104 -10.31 8.17 30.07
N ALA A 105 -9.20 8.63 29.47
CA ALA A 105 -8.45 9.77 29.99
C ALA A 105 -9.27 11.06 30.01
N ILE A 106 -10.13 11.29 29.00
CA ILE A 106 -11.05 12.43 28.96
C ILE A 106 -12.15 12.29 30.02
N LEU A 107 -12.77 11.11 30.12
CA LEU A 107 -13.88 10.85 31.06
C LEU A 107 -13.44 10.95 32.53
N GLU A 108 -12.24 10.45 32.87
CA GLU A 108 -11.69 10.53 34.22
C GLU A 108 -11.11 11.91 34.55
N GLY A 109 -11.09 12.85 33.59
CA GLY A 109 -10.53 14.19 33.78
C GLY A 109 -9.04 14.17 34.13
N ARG A 110 -8.27 13.17 33.66
CA ARG A 110 -6.84 13.08 33.96
C ARG A 110 -6.13 14.31 33.41
N ARG A 111 -5.54 15.09 34.30
CA ARG A 111 -4.70 16.24 33.95
C ARG A 111 -3.30 15.76 33.58
N VAL A 112 -3.17 15.18 32.40
CA VAL A 112 -1.85 14.89 31.84
C VAL A 112 -1.39 16.14 31.12
N THR A 113 -0.33 16.77 31.61
CA THR A 113 0.34 17.87 30.92
C THR A 113 1.58 17.32 30.22
N PRO A 114 1.57 17.21 28.89
CA PRO A 114 2.74 16.75 28.18
C PRO A 114 3.93 17.68 28.42
N CYS A 115 5.11 17.12 28.66
CA CYS A 115 6.35 17.89 28.76
C CYS A 115 6.72 18.52 27.40
N LEU A 116 7.58 19.53 27.43
CA LEU A 116 8.05 20.21 26.21
C LEU A 116 8.81 19.26 25.27
N SER A 117 9.34 18.15 25.79
CA SER A 117 9.96 17.06 25.02
C SER A 117 9.01 16.44 24.00
N ALA A 118 7.71 16.27 24.33
CA ALA A 118 6.74 15.73 23.40
C ALA A 118 6.49 16.67 22.21
N ALA A 119 6.45 17.98 22.44
CA ALA A 119 6.30 18.96 21.37
C ALA A 119 7.49 18.91 20.39
N TRP A 120 8.72 18.82 20.91
CA TRP A 120 9.91 18.63 20.08
C TRP A 120 9.85 17.33 19.27
N GLY A 121 9.36 16.24 19.86
CA GLY A 121 9.20 14.96 19.15
C GLY A 121 8.24 15.06 17.96
N ALA A 122 7.10 15.74 18.14
CA ALA A 122 6.16 16.00 17.06
C ALA A 122 6.77 16.92 15.99
N ILE A 123 7.49 17.98 16.37
CA ILE A 123 8.18 18.88 15.42
C ILE A 123 9.23 18.14 14.60
N PHE A 124 10.07 17.32 15.24
CA PHE A 124 11.08 16.53 14.52
C PHE A 124 10.43 15.54 13.57
N SER A 125 9.34 14.89 13.96
CA SER A 125 8.60 14.01 13.06
C SER A 125 8.04 14.75 11.86
N ILE A 126 7.41 15.92 12.06
CA ILE A 126 6.88 16.74 10.96
C ILE A 126 8.00 17.09 9.98
N ALA A 127 9.16 17.50 10.49
CA ALA A 127 10.31 17.85 9.66
C ALA A 127 10.85 16.65 8.86
N ILE A 128 10.97 15.48 9.49
CA ILE A 128 11.46 14.26 8.84
C ILE A 128 10.46 13.79 7.76
N ASN A 129 9.17 13.72 8.06
CA ASN A 129 8.14 13.34 7.11
C ASN A 129 8.04 14.31 5.93
N GLU A 130 8.11 15.63 6.17
CA GLU A 130 8.10 16.61 5.10
C GLU A 130 9.34 16.47 4.19
N LEU A 131 10.51 16.16 4.76
CA LEU A 131 11.72 15.88 3.98
C LEU A 131 11.56 14.61 3.13
N MET A 132 11.04 13.53 3.73
CA MET A 132 10.78 12.26 3.05
C MET A 132 9.75 12.43 1.92
N PHE A 133 8.69 13.21 2.15
CA PHE A 133 7.71 13.58 1.13
C PHE A 133 8.38 14.28 -0.06
N ARG A 134 9.15 15.34 0.19
CA ARG A 134 9.82 16.12 -0.88
C ARG A 134 10.80 15.28 -1.68
N GLN A 135 11.57 14.42 -1.03
CA GLN A 135 12.50 13.53 -1.70
C GLN A 135 11.76 12.49 -2.55
N SER A 136 10.74 11.86 -1.97
CA SER A 136 9.98 10.78 -2.63
C SER A 136 9.12 11.28 -3.78
N ILE A 137 8.50 12.47 -3.67
CA ILE A 137 7.71 13.05 -4.76
C ILE A 137 8.59 13.49 -5.93
N CYS A 138 9.75 14.09 -5.64
CA CYS A 138 10.73 14.48 -6.65
C CYS A 138 11.25 13.24 -7.40
N ALA A 139 11.69 12.21 -6.67
CA ALA A 139 12.13 10.95 -7.25
C ALA A 139 11.00 10.26 -8.03
N GLY A 140 9.80 10.19 -7.48
CA GLY A 140 8.64 9.54 -8.09
C GLY A 140 8.23 10.16 -9.43
N ASN A 141 8.22 11.48 -9.52
CA ASN A 141 7.95 12.20 -10.76
C ASN A 141 9.07 12.02 -11.79
N GLN A 142 10.34 12.02 -11.35
CA GLN A 142 11.48 11.89 -12.26
C GLN A 142 11.57 10.48 -12.88
N ILE A 143 11.16 9.45 -12.14
CA ILE A 143 11.17 8.06 -12.58
C ILE A 143 9.82 7.58 -13.11
N ASN A 144 8.78 8.43 -13.09
CA ASN A 144 7.39 8.09 -13.40
C ASN A 144 6.94 6.79 -12.69
N SER A 145 7.18 6.70 -11.38
CA SER A 145 6.77 5.54 -10.58
C SER A 145 5.54 5.88 -9.73
N PRO A 146 4.37 5.33 -10.07
CA PRO A 146 3.15 5.47 -9.26
C PRO A 146 3.36 5.02 -7.81
N SER A 147 4.10 3.93 -7.60
CA SER A 147 4.39 3.38 -6.27
C SER A 147 5.21 4.35 -5.40
N MET A 148 6.20 5.03 -6.00
CA MET A 148 7.00 6.03 -5.27
C MET A 148 6.18 7.28 -4.96
N THR A 149 5.31 7.72 -5.88
CA THR A 149 4.40 8.84 -5.61
C THR A 149 3.38 8.51 -4.53
N ALA A 150 2.84 7.28 -4.50
CA ALA A 150 1.94 6.83 -3.45
C ALA A 150 2.63 6.86 -2.07
N LYS A 151 3.88 6.36 -1.98
CA LYS A 151 4.68 6.44 -0.74
C LYS A 151 4.92 7.89 -0.28
N ALA A 152 5.11 8.82 -1.21
CA ALA A 152 5.22 10.23 -0.87
C ALA A 152 3.92 10.75 -0.23
N TRP A 153 2.77 10.51 -0.86
CA TRP A 153 1.47 10.93 -0.33
C TRP A 153 1.12 10.31 1.03
N GLU A 154 1.59 9.09 1.29
CA GLU A 154 1.51 8.46 2.60
C GLU A 154 2.27 9.28 3.66
N SER A 155 3.54 9.59 3.41
CA SER A 155 4.33 10.44 4.33
C SER A 155 3.72 11.83 4.53
N ARG A 156 3.03 12.36 3.53
CA ARG A 156 2.26 13.62 3.66
C ARG A 156 1.06 13.47 4.59
N SER A 157 0.39 12.33 4.58
CA SER A 157 -0.70 12.03 5.51
C SER A 157 -0.19 11.93 6.94
N ASP A 158 1.01 11.37 7.14
CA ASP A 158 1.66 11.31 8.45
C ASP A 158 2.01 12.70 8.99
N VAL A 159 2.45 13.63 8.13
CA VAL A 159 2.63 15.04 8.52
C VAL A 159 1.35 15.60 9.14
N LEU A 160 0.19 15.34 8.52
CA LEU A 160 -1.09 15.85 9.00
C LEU A 160 -1.47 15.24 10.37
N SER A 161 -1.23 13.94 10.55
CA SER A 161 -1.40 13.26 11.85
C SER A 161 -0.49 13.89 12.93
N SER A 162 0.80 14.04 12.64
CA SER A 162 1.76 14.62 13.59
C SER A 162 1.48 16.10 13.90
N VAL A 163 0.94 16.87 12.94
CA VAL A 163 0.46 18.25 13.17
C VAL A 163 -0.74 18.26 14.12
N ALA A 164 -1.72 17.36 13.94
CA ALA A 164 -2.85 17.25 14.85
C ALA A 164 -2.40 16.94 16.29
N VAL A 165 -1.40 16.06 16.44
CA VAL A 165 -0.78 15.76 17.73
C VAL A 165 -0.05 16.96 18.32
N LEU A 166 0.72 17.71 17.51
CA LEU A 166 1.40 18.92 17.97
C LEU A 166 0.41 19.96 18.50
N ILE A 167 -0.72 20.17 17.80
CA ILE A 167 -1.81 21.04 18.24
C ILE A 167 -2.38 20.52 19.57
N GLY A 168 -2.60 19.21 19.70
CA GLY A 168 -3.05 18.57 20.93
C GLY A 168 -2.12 18.84 22.12
N ILE A 169 -0.81 18.69 21.92
CA ILE A 169 0.22 18.91 22.93
C ILE A 169 0.29 20.39 23.35
N ILE A 170 0.30 21.31 22.39
CA ILE A 170 0.34 22.76 22.66
C ILE A 170 -0.93 23.19 23.42
N GLY A 171 -2.09 22.71 22.98
CA GLY A 171 -3.36 22.96 23.65
C GLY A 171 -3.40 22.46 25.09
N ALA A 172 -2.90 21.25 25.34
CA ALA A 172 -2.77 20.69 26.68
C ALA A 172 -1.84 21.53 27.58
N LYS A 173 -0.81 22.16 27.02
CA LYS A 173 0.06 23.10 27.74
C LYS A 173 -0.58 24.45 28.05
N MET A 174 -1.48 24.92 27.20
CA MET A 174 -2.24 26.16 27.43
C MET A 174 -3.36 26.01 28.49
N GLY A 175 -3.50 24.81 29.08
CA GLY A 175 -4.49 24.51 30.12
C GLY A 175 -5.64 23.62 29.65
N PHE A 176 -5.73 23.33 28.35
CA PHE A 176 -6.76 22.44 27.79
C PHE A 176 -6.31 20.98 27.82
N HIS A 177 -6.18 20.39 29.02
CA HIS A 177 -5.62 19.04 29.21
C HIS A 177 -6.28 17.91 28.41
N PHE A 178 -7.52 18.09 27.95
CA PHE A 178 -8.23 17.12 27.12
C PHE A 178 -7.72 17.07 25.66
N MET A 179 -6.96 18.07 25.20
CA MET A 179 -6.55 18.17 23.79
C MET A 179 -5.54 17.10 23.37
N ASP A 180 -4.65 16.65 24.25
CA ASP A 180 -3.69 15.56 23.95
C ASP A 180 -4.39 14.19 23.87
N PRO A 181 -5.25 13.79 24.83
CA PRO A 181 -6.12 12.63 24.68
C PRO A 181 -7.04 12.69 23.45
N LEU A 182 -7.57 13.88 23.12
CA LEU A 182 -8.38 14.06 21.92
C LEU A 182 -7.57 13.79 20.64
N ALA A 183 -6.33 14.28 20.57
CA ALA A 183 -5.43 13.96 19.47
C ALA A 183 -5.16 12.45 19.39
N ALA A 184 -4.93 11.78 20.52
CA ALA A 184 -4.77 10.32 20.57
C ALA A 184 -6.00 9.58 20.03
N ILE A 185 -7.22 10.05 20.36
CA ILE A 185 -8.47 9.49 19.84
C ILE A 185 -8.54 9.67 18.32
N ILE A 186 -8.27 10.89 17.81
CA ILE A 186 -8.31 11.17 16.37
C ILE A 186 -7.35 10.24 15.62
N VAL A 187 -6.10 10.13 16.08
CA VAL A 187 -5.10 9.22 15.48
C VAL A 187 -5.54 7.77 15.60
N GLY A 188 -6.10 7.36 16.74
CA GLY A 188 -6.64 6.02 16.94
C GLY A 188 -7.74 5.66 15.93
N VAL A 189 -8.65 6.60 15.62
CA VAL A 189 -9.70 6.39 14.60
C VAL A 189 -9.08 6.22 13.22
N ILE A 190 -8.08 7.03 12.88
CA ILE A 190 -7.34 6.91 11.61
C ILE A 190 -6.70 5.52 11.50
N ILE A 191 -6.00 5.07 12.54
CA ILE A 191 -5.37 3.74 12.60
C ILE A 191 -6.43 2.65 12.36
N LEU A 192 -7.57 2.70 13.05
CA LEU A 192 -8.62 1.69 12.88
C LEU A 192 -9.18 1.66 11.46
N ARG A 193 -9.41 2.82 10.85
CA ARG A 193 -9.89 2.91 9.48
C ARG A 193 -8.91 2.26 8.51
N VAL A 194 -7.62 2.61 8.64
CA VAL A 194 -6.54 2.02 7.82
C VAL A 194 -6.49 0.50 8.01
N CYS A 195 -6.53 0.01 9.26
CA CYS A 195 -6.51 -1.43 9.52
C CYS A 195 -7.70 -2.15 8.86
N VAL A 196 -8.91 -1.61 8.96
CA VAL A 196 -10.10 -2.22 8.34
C VAL A 196 -9.99 -2.25 6.82
N GLU A 197 -9.54 -1.15 6.22
CA GLU A 197 -9.35 -1.06 4.77
C GLU A 197 -8.30 -2.05 4.27
N GLN A 198 -7.16 -2.15 4.97
CA GLN A 198 -6.10 -3.06 4.60
C GLN A 198 -6.45 -4.53 4.81
N ILE A 199 -7.18 -4.87 5.88
CA ILE A 199 -7.71 -6.24 6.06
C ILE A 199 -8.69 -6.57 4.93
N LYS A 200 -9.60 -5.66 4.58
CA LYS A 200 -10.54 -5.87 3.46
C LYS A 200 -9.80 -6.10 2.14
N ASN A 201 -8.79 -5.30 1.84
CA ASN A 201 -7.98 -5.44 0.62
C ASN A 201 -7.22 -6.77 0.60
N ALA A 202 -6.57 -7.14 1.72
CA ALA A 202 -5.85 -8.41 1.82
C ALA A 202 -6.78 -9.63 1.69
N VAL A 203 -7.98 -9.58 2.30
CA VAL A 203 -8.99 -10.63 2.16
C VAL A 203 -9.56 -10.68 0.73
N LYS A 204 -9.85 -9.53 0.11
CA LYS A 204 -10.27 -9.44 -1.30
C LYS A 204 -9.25 -10.14 -2.21
N ASN A 205 -7.97 -9.86 -2.04
CA ASN A 205 -6.91 -10.48 -2.84
C ASN A 205 -6.72 -11.97 -2.52
N LEU A 206 -6.93 -12.39 -1.27
CA LEU A 206 -6.92 -13.81 -0.92
C LEU A 206 -8.05 -14.59 -1.63
N MET A 207 -9.21 -13.95 -1.79
CA MET A 207 -10.39 -14.44 -2.50
C MET A 207 -10.35 -14.26 -4.03
N ASP A 208 -9.19 -13.89 -4.60
CA ASP A 208 -9.02 -13.64 -6.04
C ASP A 208 -9.96 -12.55 -6.59
N GLY A 209 -10.18 -11.51 -5.78
CA GLY A 209 -10.97 -10.34 -6.18
C GLY A 209 -10.38 -9.61 -7.39
N ALA A 210 -11.28 -9.03 -8.19
CA ALA A 210 -10.90 -8.33 -9.42
C ALA A 210 -9.92 -7.18 -9.16
N ALA A 211 -8.86 -7.12 -9.96
CA ALA A 211 -7.96 -5.97 -10.02
C ALA A 211 -8.63 -4.86 -10.82
N GLU A 212 -8.73 -3.67 -10.24
CA GLU A 212 -9.43 -2.51 -10.83
C GLU A 212 -8.53 -1.72 -11.79
N GLU A 213 -7.22 -1.68 -11.55
CA GLU A 213 -6.26 -0.94 -12.37
C GLU A 213 -5.86 -1.74 -13.63
N GLY A 214 -5.76 -1.05 -14.77
CA GLY A 214 -5.21 -1.61 -16.01
C GLY A 214 -6.23 -2.26 -16.95
N LEU A 215 -7.48 -2.49 -16.50
CA LEU A 215 -8.47 -3.23 -17.30
C LEU A 215 -8.89 -2.48 -18.57
N ASP A 216 -8.97 -1.16 -18.52
CA ASP A 216 -9.36 -0.36 -19.68
C ASP A 216 -8.24 -0.30 -20.71
N GLU A 217 -6.99 -0.23 -20.27
CA GLU A 217 -5.80 -0.36 -21.11
C GLU A 217 -5.71 -1.75 -21.76
N VAL A 218 -6.08 -2.82 -21.03
CA VAL A 218 -6.20 -4.17 -21.61
C VAL A 218 -7.27 -4.20 -22.68
N ARG A 219 -8.46 -3.64 -22.42
CA ARG A 219 -9.55 -3.60 -23.41
C ARG A 219 -9.15 -2.84 -24.67
N GLU A 220 -8.48 -1.70 -24.52
CA GLU A 220 -7.99 -0.91 -25.65
C GLU A 220 -6.92 -1.68 -26.44
N ALA A 221 -6.00 -2.36 -25.74
CA ALA A 221 -4.97 -3.18 -26.37
C ALA A 221 -5.57 -4.37 -27.15
N LEU A 222 -6.59 -5.03 -26.58
CA LEU A 222 -7.32 -6.12 -27.24
C LEU A 222 -8.03 -5.65 -28.51
N GLY A 223 -8.58 -4.43 -28.51
CA GLY A 223 -9.24 -3.85 -29.68
C GLY A 223 -8.31 -3.58 -30.87
N ARG A 224 -6.99 -3.60 -30.68
CA ARG A 224 -6.00 -3.37 -31.75
C ARG A 224 -5.53 -4.64 -32.45
N VAL A 225 -5.82 -5.81 -31.89
CA VAL A 225 -5.39 -7.11 -32.43
C VAL A 225 -6.40 -7.58 -33.48
N ALA A 226 -5.91 -7.92 -34.66
CA ALA A 226 -6.75 -8.44 -35.75
C ALA A 226 -7.32 -9.83 -35.40
N ASP A 227 -8.41 -10.21 -36.05
CA ASP A 227 -9.07 -11.52 -35.93
C ASP A 227 -9.72 -11.85 -34.56
N ILE A 228 -9.79 -10.89 -33.63
CA ILE A 228 -10.64 -10.98 -32.44
C ILE A 228 -12.04 -10.46 -32.79
N LEU A 229 -13.02 -11.35 -32.77
CA LEU A 229 -14.43 -11.00 -33.06
C LEU A 229 -15.17 -10.50 -31.83
N ASN A 230 -14.87 -11.10 -30.67
CA ASN A 230 -15.56 -10.81 -29.42
C ASN A 230 -14.63 -11.02 -28.22
N ILE A 231 -14.83 -10.24 -27.16
CA ILE A 231 -14.19 -10.44 -25.86
C ILE A 231 -15.28 -10.91 -24.91
N ALA A 232 -15.36 -12.23 -24.64
CA ALA A 232 -16.41 -12.77 -23.78
C ALA A 232 -16.18 -12.45 -22.30
N GLU A 233 -14.92 -12.53 -21.86
CA GLU A 233 -14.60 -12.46 -20.44
C GLU A 233 -13.15 -11.99 -20.24
N ILE A 234 -12.96 -11.07 -19.29
CA ILE A 234 -11.65 -10.67 -18.79
C ILE A 234 -11.72 -10.79 -17.27
N ASN A 235 -11.06 -11.81 -16.73
CA ASN A 235 -10.89 -11.99 -15.31
C ASN A 235 -9.48 -11.55 -14.93
N SER A 236 -9.38 -10.62 -13.99
CA SER A 236 -8.11 -10.16 -13.43
C SER A 236 -8.03 -10.55 -11.96
N ARG A 237 -6.85 -10.92 -11.47
CA ARG A 237 -6.57 -11.07 -10.05
C ARG A 237 -5.14 -10.67 -9.74
N GLU A 238 -4.92 -10.16 -8.54
CA GLU A 238 -3.57 -9.89 -8.03
C GLU A 238 -3.03 -11.12 -7.27
N VAL A 239 -1.81 -11.53 -7.59
CA VAL A 239 -1.10 -12.59 -6.89
C VAL A 239 0.28 -12.08 -6.50
N GLY A 240 0.37 -11.53 -5.29
CA GLY A 240 1.55 -10.79 -4.84
C GLY A 240 1.77 -9.56 -5.73
N GLN A 241 2.87 -9.55 -6.48
CA GLN A 241 3.22 -8.48 -7.42
C GLN A 241 2.82 -8.77 -8.88
N GLU A 242 2.29 -9.96 -9.16
CA GLU A 242 1.85 -10.34 -10.51
C GLU A 242 0.37 -10.01 -10.70
N LEU A 243 0.04 -9.35 -11.81
CA LEU A 243 -1.33 -9.28 -12.31
C LEU A 243 -1.57 -10.50 -13.19
N GLU A 244 -2.42 -11.41 -12.72
CA GLU A 244 -2.88 -12.56 -13.48
C GLU A 244 -4.13 -12.18 -14.28
N LEU A 245 -4.06 -12.37 -15.60
CA LEU A 245 -5.15 -12.11 -16.53
C LEU A 245 -5.60 -13.42 -17.19
N GLU A 246 -6.88 -13.73 -17.05
CA GLU A 246 -7.55 -14.84 -17.71
C GLU A 246 -8.57 -14.27 -18.70
N ILE A 247 -8.24 -14.38 -20.00
CA ILE A 247 -8.99 -13.72 -21.07
C ILE A 247 -9.59 -14.77 -21.99
N ARG A 248 -10.89 -14.62 -22.30
CA ARG A 248 -11.61 -15.46 -23.26
C ARG A 248 -11.92 -14.64 -24.51
N LEU A 249 -11.33 -15.05 -25.63
CA LEU A 249 -11.44 -14.37 -26.93
C LEU A 249 -12.21 -15.23 -27.92
N GLY A 250 -13.18 -14.60 -28.56
CA GLY A 250 -13.96 -15.16 -29.66
C GLY A 250 -13.21 -14.96 -30.97
N VAL A 251 -12.99 -16.05 -31.69
CA VAL A 251 -12.30 -16.08 -32.98
C VAL A 251 -13.15 -16.83 -33.99
N ARG A 252 -12.90 -16.66 -35.29
CA ARG A 252 -13.64 -17.42 -36.32
C ARG A 252 -13.45 -18.91 -36.12
N GLU A 253 -14.48 -19.68 -36.45
CA GLU A 253 -14.47 -21.15 -36.36
C GLU A 253 -13.55 -21.83 -37.40
N ASP A 254 -13.21 -21.14 -38.49
CA ASP A 254 -12.42 -21.66 -39.59
C ASP A 254 -10.90 -21.56 -39.38
N ILE A 255 -10.45 -21.00 -38.25
CA ILE A 255 -9.02 -20.82 -38.00
C ILE A 255 -8.34 -22.14 -37.64
N THR A 256 -7.10 -22.29 -38.11
CA THR A 256 -6.22 -23.38 -37.70
C THR A 256 -5.66 -23.14 -36.29
N VAL A 257 -5.21 -24.21 -35.62
CA VAL A 257 -4.54 -24.12 -34.31
C VAL A 257 -3.31 -23.20 -34.37
N ILE A 258 -2.57 -23.19 -35.48
CA ILE A 258 -1.38 -22.34 -35.68
C ILE A 258 -1.78 -20.86 -35.74
N GLN A 259 -2.86 -20.52 -36.44
CA GLN A 259 -3.41 -19.16 -36.45
C GLN A 259 -3.88 -18.75 -35.06
N GLY A 260 -4.55 -19.65 -34.33
CA GLY A 260 -4.95 -19.41 -32.95
C GLY A 260 -3.76 -19.11 -32.02
N GLU A 261 -2.68 -19.87 -32.09
CA GLU A 261 -1.46 -19.58 -31.31
C GLU A 261 -0.80 -18.25 -31.71
N THR A 262 -0.92 -17.85 -32.97
CA THR A 262 -0.45 -16.55 -33.46
C THR A 262 -1.25 -15.41 -32.83
N ILE A 263 -2.58 -15.50 -32.86
CA ILE A 263 -3.49 -14.53 -32.21
C ILE A 263 -3.19 -14.44 -30.70
N LYS A 264 -3.00 -15.57 -30.02
CA LYS A 264 -2.63 -15.58 -28.58
C LYS A 264 -1.30 -14.87 -28.33
N ARG A 265 -0.30 -15.07 -29.19
CA ARG A 265 1.02 -14.44 -29.03
C ARG A 265 0.94 -12.93 -29.24
N GLU A 266 0.28 -12.49 -30.30
CA GLU A 266 0.08 -11.07 -30.60
C GLU A 266 -0.71 -10.38 -29.48
N THR A 267 -1.77 -11.02 -28.99
CA THR A 267 -2.55 -10.51 -27.87
C THR A 267 -1.72 -10.37 -26.59
N LYS A 268 -0.93 -11.40 -26.24
CA LYS A 268 -0.03 -11.32 -25.08
C LYS A 268 0.97 -10.18 -25.20
N GLN A 269 1.46 -9.92 -26.42
CA GLN A 269 2.41 -8.86 -26.67
C GLN A 269 1.75 -7.47 -26.55
N ALA A 270 0.58 -7.27 -27.16
CA ALA A 270 -0.18 -6.02 -27.06
C ALA A 270 -0.48 -5.65 -25.60
N ILE A 271 -0.89 -6.63 -24.78
CA ILE A 271 -1.16 -6.41 -23.35
C ILE A 271 0.12 -6.04 -22.57
N ARG A 272 1.25 -6.70 -22.87
CA ARG A 272 2.55 -6.40 -22.23
C ARG A 272 3.07 -5.01 -22.59
N GLU A 273 2.76 -4.51 -23.77
CA GLU A 273 3.13 -3.16 -24.20
C GLU A 273 2.22 -2.09 -23.58
N ALA A 274 0.96 -2.45 -23.25
CA ALA A 274 0.01 -1.55 -22.62
C ALA A 274 0.22 -1.38 -21.10
N ILE A 275 0.67 -2.43 -20.40
CA ILE A 275 0.82 -2.41 -18.94
C ILE A 275 2.28 -2.63 -18.52
N ASP A 276 2.86 -1.64 -17.85
CA ASP A 276 4.20 -1.70 -17.26
C ASP A 276 4.20 -2.37 -15.86
N ARG A 277 3.68 -3.60 -15.79
CA ARG A 277 3.68 -4.44 -14.56
C ARG A 277 4.06 -5.88 -14.91
N LYS A 278 4.41 -6.66 -13.89
CA LYS A 278 4.66 -8.10 -14.08
C LYS A 278 3.33 -8.82 -14.35
N LEU A 279 3.21 -9.40 -15.54
CA LEU A 279 1.96 -10.00 -16.03
C LEU A 279 2.08 -11.51 -16.21
N ARG A 280 1.04 -12.23 -15.83
CA ARG A 280 0.84 -13.64 -16.22
C ARG A 280 -0.49 -13.78 -16.93
N ILE A 281 -0.42 -13.99 -18.24
CA ILE A 281 -1.58 -13.94 -19.14
C ILE A 281 -1.92 -15.35 -19.61
N LYS A 282 -3.14 -15.79 -19.35
CA LYS A 282 -3.75 -16.98 -19.93
C LYS A 282 -4.85 -16.55 -20.89
N ILE A 283 -4.77 -17.06 -22.12
CA ILE A 283 -5.72 -16.75 -23.19
C ILE A 283 -6.40 -18.04 -23.62
N MET A 284 -7.72 -18.05 -23.55
CA MET A 284 -8.57 -19.12 -24.06
C MET A 284 -9.28 -18.61 -25.30
N LEU A 285 -9.18 -19.35 -26.40
CA LEU A 285 -9.90 -19.06 -27.63
C LEU A 285 -11.18 -19.90 -27.67
N PHE A 286 -12.26 -19.30 -28.15
CA PHE A 286 -13.50 -20.03 -28.44
C PHE A 286 -14.01 -19.63 -29.83
N PRO A 287 -14.61 -20.57 -30.58
CA PRO A 287 -15.15 -20.28 -31.89
C PRO A 287 -16.43 -19.42 -31.77
N VAL A 288 -16.57 -18.45 -32.67
CA VAL A 288 -17.78 -17.67 -32.87
C VAL A 288 -18.24 -17.90 -34.31
N SER A 289 -19.46 -18.38 -34.47
CA SER A 289 -20.12 -18.47 -35.77
C SER A 289 -20.50 -17.07 -36.23
N CYS A 290 -20.08 -16.67 -37.43
CA CYS A 290 -20.49 -15.39 -38.03
C CYS A 290 -21.97 -15.37 -38.45
N ASP A 291 -22.66 -16.51 -38.34
CA ASP A 291 -24.08 -16.67 -38.64
C ASP A 291 -24.93 -16.51 -37.36
N ALA A 292 -25.16 -15.25 -36.94
CA ALA A 292 -26.23 -14.86 -36.01
C ALA A 292 -26.62 -13.39 -36.22
#